data_AF-A0A3D0D5Q7-F1
#
_entry.id   AF-A0A3D0D5Q7-F1
#
_cell.length_a   1.000
_cell.length_b   1.000
_cell.length_c   1.000
_cell.angle_alpha   90.00
_cell.angle_beta   90.00
_cell.angle_gamma   90.00
#
_symmetry.space_group_name_H-M   'P 1'
#
loop_
_entity.id
_entity.type
_entity.pdbx_description
1 polymer ?
#
loop_
_entity_poly.entity_id
_entity_poly.type
_entity_poly.pdbx_seq_one_letter_code
_entity_poly.pdbx_strand_id
1 'polypeptide(L)'
;MDDNPLDAIFWRDELLQILYWFRGEGLGDAVAPRDLLPFLDADEESIRQHLERLAEDSYVTCSEDEPPHYELTEWGVKEGGRRFADEFAGLTNQAHGECNNPTCACKTMGPEACETHGSHTH
;
A
#
# COMPACT_ATOMS: atom_id res chain seq x y z
N MET A 1 -9.50 20.08 16.74
CA MET A 1 -8.73 18.84 16.63
C MET A 1 -7.29 19.20 16.84
N ASP A 2 -6.62 18.57 17.78
CA ASP A 2 -5.16 18.69 17.90
C ASP A 2 -4.55 18.00 16.66
N ASP A 3 -4.20 18.79 15.65
CA ASP A 3 -3.42 18.34 14.49
C ASP A 3 -2.00 17.99 14.97
N ASN A 4 -1.84 16.82 15.56
CA ASN A 4 -0.52 16.24 15.78
C ASN A 4 0.09 15.96 14.39
N PRO A 5 1.25 16.55 14.04
CA PRO A 5 1.88 16.32 12.74
C PRO A 5 2.14 14.84 12.42
N LEU A 6 2.33 14.02 13.47
CA LEU A 6 2.49 12.58 13.29
C LEU A 6 1.20 11.90 12.85
N ASP A 7 0.05 12.34 13.35
CA ASP A 7 -1.26 11.76 13.01
C ASP A 7 -1.61 12.10 11.56
N ALA A 8 -1.30 13.31 11.10
CA ALA A 8 -1.48 13.70 9.70
C ALA A 8 -0.62 12.85 8.74
N ILE A 9 0.62 12.54 9.12
CA ILE A 9 1.49 11.65 8.34
C ILE A 9 0.94 10.23 8.35
N PHE A 10 0.54 9.71 9.51
CA PHE A 10 -0.06 8.39 9.65
C PHE A 10 -1.27 8.24 8.73
N TRP A 11 -2.25 9.15 8.81
CA TRP A 11 -3.48 9.06 8.02
C TRP A 11 -3.25 9.16 6.53
N ARG A 12 -2.35 10.07 6.10
CA ARG A 12 -1.98 10.16 4.68
C ARG A 12 -1.38 8.84 4.21
N ASP A 13 -0.46 8.29 4.98
CA ASP A 13 0.26 7.09 4.59
C ASP A 13 -0.67 5.87 4.59
N GLU A 14 -1.51 5.70 5.60
CA GLU A 14 -2.52 4.63 5.71
C GLU A 14 -3.53 4.66 4.54
N LEU A 15 -4.12 5.83 4.27
CA LEU A 15 -5.11 5.99 3.20
C LEU A 15 -4.49 5.79 1.82
N LEU A 16 -3.27 6.27 1.57
CA LEU A 16 -2.59 6.04 0.30
C LEU A 16 -2.31 4.55 0.06
N GLN A 17 -1.95 3.81 1.12
CA GLN A 17 -1.68 2.37 1.02
C GLN A 17 -2.95 1.56 0.73
N ILE A 18 -4.03 1.80 1.48
CA ILE A 18 -5.28 1.06 1.28
C ILE A 18 -5.91 1.35 -0.08
N LEU A 19 -5.90 2.60 -0.54
CA LEU A 19 -6.43 2.95 -1.87
C LEU A 19 -5.61 2.30 -2.99
N TYR A 20 -4.28 2.26 -2.83
CA TYR A 20 -3.41 1.59 -3.79
C TYR A 20 -3.69 0.09 -3.84
N TRP A 21 -3.90 -0.53 -2.67
CA TRP A 21 -4.27 -1.94 -2.56
C TRP A 21 -5.63 -2.25 -3.20
N PHE A 22 -6.67 -1.45 -2.92
CA PHE A 22 -8.01 -1.59 -3.52
C PHE A 22 -7.95 -1.59 -5.05
N ARG A 23 -7.18 -0.65 -5.62
CA ARG A 23 -6.93 -0.57 -7.06
C ARG A 23 -6.24 -1.82 -7.60
N GLY A 24 -5.21 -2.31 -6.90
CA GLY A 24 -4.46 -3.50 -7.29
C GLY A 24 -5.29 -4.79 -7.30
N GLU A 25 -6.23 -4.92 -6.37
CA GLU A 25 -7.15 -6.07 -6.27
C GLU A 25 -8.39 -5.96 -7.18
N GLY A 26 -8.57 -4.82 -7.88
CA GLY A 26 -9.74 -4.57 -8.70
C GLY A 26 -11.04 -4.40 -7.89
N LEU A 27 -10.93 -3.98 -6.62
CA LEU A 27 -12.07 -3.76 -5.72
C LEU A 27 -12.75 -2.40 -5.95
N GLY A 28 -12.16 -1.54 -6.78
CA GLY A 28 -12.70 -0.26 -7.20
C GLY A 28 -11.59 0.77 -7.40
N ASP A 29 -11.67 1.53 -8.49
CA ASP A 29 -10.76 2.67 -8.74
C ASP A 29 -11.21 3.93 -8.00
N ALA A 30 -12.51 4.03 -7.71
CA ALA A 30 -13.13 5.12 -6.95
C ALA A 30 -13.87 4.54 -5.74
N VAL A 31 -13.60 5.05 -4.54
CA VAL A 31 -14.16 4.55 -3.28
C VAL A 31 -14.89 5.63 -2.50
N ALA A 32 -15.98 5.28 -1.83
CA ALA A 32 -16.62 6.16 -0.85
C ALA A 32 -15.99 5.95 0.54
N PRO A 33 -16.07 6.94 1.46
CA PRO A 33 -15.54 6.80 2.83
C PRO A 33 -16.05 5.54 3.56
N ARG A 34 -17.33 5.19 3.35
CA ARG A 34 -17.96 3.98 3.90
C ARG A 34 -17.24 2.69 3.52
N ASP A 35 -16.68 2.62 2.31
CA ASP A 35 -16.06 1.39 1.80
C ASP A 35 -14.76 1.06 2.54
N LEU A 36 -14.16 2.05 3.21
CA LEU A 36 -12.93 1.91 3.98
C LEU A 36 -13.16 1.56 5.47
N LEU A 37 -14.38 1.72 5.98
CA LEU A 37 -14.73 1.41 7.38
C LEU A 37 -14.31 0.01 7.85
N PRO A 38 -14.43 -1.06 7.06
CA PRO A 38 -14.04 -2.40 7.52
C PRO A 38 -12.54 -2.56 7.76
N PHE A 39 -11.73 -1.63 7.27
CA PHE A 39 -10.26 -1.71 7.25
C PHE A 39 -9.59 -0.69 8.17
N LEU A 40 -10.31 0.35 8.58
CA LEU A 40 -9.78 1.46 9.36
C LEU A 40 -10.48 1.55 10.71
N ASP A 41 -9.71 1.75 11.78
CA ASP A 41 -10.25 1.99 13.13
C ASP A 41 -10.63 3.47 13.30
N ALA A 42 -11.58 3.93 12.48
CA ALA A 42 -12.12 5.29 12.51
C ALA A 42 -13.56 5.32 12.00
N ASP A 43 -14.29 6.37 12.39
CA ASP A 43 -15.61 6.64 11.87
C ASP A 43 -15.57 7.24 10.46
N GLU A 44 -16.72 7.19 9.77
CA GLU A 44 -16.86 7.61 8.38
C GLU A 44 -16.56 9.11 8.19
N GLU A 45 -16.90 9.95 9.17
CA GLU A 45 -16.66 11.39 9.11
C GLU A 45 -15.17 11.70 9.21
N SER A 46 -14.45 11.02 10.11
CA SER A 46 -12.99 11.13 10.21
C SER A 46 -12.29 10.69 8.92
N ILE A 47 -12.66 9.53 8.35
CA ILE A 47 -12.12 9.04 7.08
C ILE A 47 -12.37 10.05 5.96
N ARG A 48 -13.59 10.59 5.87
CA ARG A 48 -13.94 11.62 4.88
C ARG A 48 -13.05 12.86 5.03
N GLN A 49 -12.86 13.38 6.24
CA GLN A 49 -12.01 14.57 6.46
C GLN A 49 -10.56 14.33 6.02
N HIS A 50 -10.03 13.13 6.25
CA HIS A 50 -8.68 12.79 5.78
C HIS A 50 -8.61 12.60 4.26
N LEU A 51 -9.65 12.06 3.62
CA LEU A 51 -9.74 11.97 2.16
C LEU A 51 -9.88 13.36 1.50
N GLU A 52 -10.64 14.28 2.10
CA GLU A 52 -10.73 15.67 1.66
C GLU A 52 -9.36 16.35 1.66
N ARG A 53 -8.57 16.15 2.74
CA ARG A 53 -7.19 16.66 2.81
C ARG A 53 -6.27 16.06 1.75
N LEU A 54 -6.41 14.76 1.46
CA LEU A 54 -5.68 14.13 0.37
C LEU A 54 -6.06 14.72 -1.00
N ALA A 55 -7.31 15.12 -1.18
CA ALA A 55 -7.77 15.78 -2.40
C ALA A 55 -7.19 17.18 -2.52
N GLU A 56 -7.15 17.95 -1.43
CA GLU A 56 -6.48 19.26 -1.35
C GLU A 56 -4.99 19.15 -1.70
N ASP A 57 -4.33 18.10 -1.23
CA ASP A 57 -2.91 17.80 -1.50
C ASP A 57 -2.68 17.10 -2.87
N SER A 58 -3.72 16.94 -3.70
CA SER A 58 -3.65 16.35 -5.05
C SER A 58 -3.23 14.88 -5.11
N TYR A 59 -3.37 14.13 -4.02
CA TYR A 59 -3.15 12.68 -4.00
C TYR A 59 -4.34 11.90 -4.57
N VAL A 60 -5.55 12.43 -4.41
CA VAL A 60 -6.79 11.86 -4.95
C VAL A 60 -7.60 12.92 -5.68
N THR A 61 -8.45 12.49 -6.60
CA THR A 61 -9.57 13.30 -7.11
C THR A 61 -10.84 12.94 -6.37
N CYS A 62 -11.66 13.94 -6.05
CA CYS A 62 -12.97 13.77 -5.45
C CYS A 62 -14.06 14.00 -6.51
N SER A 63 -15.04 13.11 -6.58
CA SER A 63 -16.20 13.28 -7.46
C SER A 63 -17.23 14.25 -6.88
N GLU A 64 -18.08 14.82 -7.74
CA GLU A 64 -19.20 15.68 -7.32
C GLU A 64 -20.45 14.87 -6.90
N ASP A 65 -20.33 13.54 -6.73
CA ASP A 65 -21.44 12.66 -6.37
C ASP A 65 -21.78 12.75 -4.88
N GLU A 66 -22.99 12.26 -4.52
CA GLU A 66 -23.41 12.11 -3.12
C GLU A 66 -23.76 10.62 -2.85
N PRO A 67 -22.95 9.90 -2.05
CA PRO A 67 -21.73 10.35 -1.39
C PRO A 67 -20.55 10.53 -2.37
N PRO A 68 -19.55 11.37 -2.01
CA PRO A 68 -18.38 11.60 -2.86
C PRO A 68 -17.52 10.35 -2.96
N HIS A 69 -16.94 10.14 -4.15
CA HIS A 69 -15.99 9.06 -4.38
C HIS A 69 -14.59 9.62 -4.64
N TYR A 70 -13.59 8.89 -4.16
CA TYR A 70 -12.19 9.28 -4.23
C TYR A 70 -11.41 8.28 -5.06
N GLU A 71 -10.67 8.79 -6.05
CA GLU A 71 -9.81 8.00 -6.93
C GLU A 71 -8.36 8.52 -6.84
N LEU A 72 -7.38 7.61 -6.82
CA LEU A 72 -5.98 8.01 -6.80
C LEU A 72 -5.58 8.75 -8.09
N THR A 73 -4.89 9.88 -7.93
CA THR A 73 -4.19 10.52 -9.04
C THR A 73 -2.97 9.69 -9.45
N GLU A 74 -2.33 10.00 -10.58
CA GLU A 74 -1.03 9.41 -10.93
C GLU A 74 0.01 9.58 -9.81
N TRP A 75 -0.02 10.73 -9.14
CA TRP A 75 0.85 11.02 -8.00
C TRP A 75 0.47 10.18 -6.77
N GLY A 76 -0.82 10.04 -6.48
CA GLY A 76 -1.35 9.17 -5.44
C GLY A 76 -0.94 7.71 -5.63
N VAL A 77 -1.06 7.18 -6.85
CA VAL A 77 -0.65 5.81 -7.18
C VAL A 77 0.85 5.61 -6.91
N LYS A 78 1.69 6.54 -7.34
CA LYS A 78 3.14 6.47 -7.11
C LYS A 78 3.48 6.47 -5.62
N GLU A 79 2.89 7.37 -4.86
CA GLU A 79 3.20 7.52 -3.43
C GLU A 79 2.57 6.44 -2.55
N GLY A 80 1.39 5.93 -2.91
CA GLY A 80 0.77 4.76 -2.28
C GLY A 80 1.57 3.49 -2.54
N GLY A 81 1.97 3.25 -3.80
CA GLY A 81 2.80 2.10 -4.15
C GLY A 81 4.16 2.10 -3.46
N ARG A 82 4.79 3.28 -3.32
CA ARG A 82 6.06 3.41 -2.57
C ARG A 82 5.90 3.02 -1.10
N ARG A 83 4.86 3.53 -0.42
CA ARG A 83 4.60 3.23 1.00
C ARG A 83 4.25 1.77 1.22
N PHE A 84 3.39 1.23 0.36
CA PHE A 84 3.05 -0.18 0.37
C PHE A 84 4.31 -1.03 0.19
N ALA A 85 5.15 -0.71 -0.81
CA ALA A 85 6.42 -1.41 -0.99
C ALA A 85 7.34 -1.30 0.23
N ASP A 86 7.45 -0.12 0.86
CA ASP A 86 8.28 0.11 2.04
C ASP A 86 7.79 -0.72 3.26
N GLU A 87 6.47 -0.82 3.47
CA GLU A 87 5.88 -1.61 4.55
C GLU A 87 6.13 -3.12 4.36
N PHE A 88 6.05 -3.60 3.12
CA PHE A 88 6.24 -5.01 2.76
C PHE A 88 7.67 -5.38 2.34
N ALA A 89 8.61 -4.43 2.29
CA ALA A 89 10.01 -4.66 1.92
C ALA A 89 10.71 -5.64 2.88
N GLY A 90 10.28 -5.70 4.14
CA GLY A 90 10.77 -6.67 5.11
C GLY A 90 10.22 -8.09 4.92
N LEU A 91 9.06 -8.24 4.27
CA LEU A 91 8.36 -9.52 4.08
C LEU A 91 8.76 -10.19 2.77
N THR A 92 8.99 -9.42 1.70
CA THR A 92 9.40 -9.94 0.39
C THR A 92 10.88 -10.36 0.31
N ASN A 93 11.72 -9.85 1.21
CA ASN A 93 13.09 -10.35 1.39
C ASN A 93 13.15 -11.80 1.92
N GLN A 94 12.01 -12.41 2.29
CA GLN A 94 11.94 -13.83 2.63
C GLN A 94 11.92 -14.78 1.41
N ALA A 95 11.89 -14.27 0.17
CA ALA A 95 11.97 -15.13 -1.02
C ALA A 95 13.32 -15.87 -1.18
N HIS A 96 14.35 -15.48 -0.40
CA HIS A 96 15.66 -16.14 -0.39
C HIS A 96 16.09 -16.62 1.02
N GLY A 97 15.18 -16.63 1.99
CA GLY A 97 15.48 -17.07 3.37
C GLY A 97 15.31 -18.57 3.60
N GLU A 98 14.38 -19.21 2.88
CA GLU A 98 14.07 -20.62 3.09
C GLU A 98 14.06 -21.38 1.77
N CYS A 99 15.26 -21.75 1.30
CA CYS A 99 15.37 -22.81 0.31
C CYS A 99 14.74 -24.08 0.89
N ASN A 100 13.56 -24.44 0.38
CA ASN A 100 12.77 -25.60 0.81
C ASN A 100 13.22 -26.92 0.15
N ASN A 101 14.29 -26.88 -0.66
CA ASN A 101 14.92 -28.08 -1.21
C ASN A 101 15.95 -28.62 -0.20
N PRO A 102 15.69 -29.78 0.45
CA PRO A 102 16.57 -30.34 1.47
C PRO A 102 17.92 -30.80 0.92
N THR A 103 18.04 -31.01 -0.39
CA THR A 103 19.28 -31.41 -1.06
C THR A 103 19.93 -30.25 -1.82
N CYS A 104 19.48 -29.00 -1.63
CA CYS A 104 20.08 -27.86 -2.29
C CYS A 104 21.49 -27.58 -1.77
N ALA A 105 22.40 -27.29 -2.70
CA ALA A 105 23.78 -26.89 -2.43
C ALA A 105 23.90 -25.72 -1.44
N CYS A 106 22.89 -24.84 -1.37
CA CYS A 106 22.91 -23.68 -0.48
C CYS A 106 22.88 -24.03 1.02
N LYS A 107 22.46 -25.25 1.39
CA LYS A 107 22.48 -25.73 2.78
C LYS A 107 23.90 -25.99 3.29
N THR A 108 24.84 -26.25 2.38
CA THR A 108 26.23 -26.60 2.72
C THR A 108 27.23 -25.52 2.28
N MET A 109 26.96 -24.85 1.15
CA MET A 109 27.91 -23.93 0.51
C MET A 109 27.50 -22.45 0.58
N GLY A 110 26.39 -22.12 1.27
CA GLY A 110 25.90 -20.74 1.37
C GLY A 110 24.86 -20.36 0.31
N PRO A 111 24.06 -19.29 0.54
CA PRO A 111 22.94 -18.89 -0.32
C PRO A 111 23.33 -18.67 -1.79
N GLU A 112 24.56 -18.24 -2.06
CA GLU A 112 25.11 -18.03 -3.40
C GLU A 112 25.17 -19.29 -4.28
N ALA A 113 25.15 -20.49 -3.66
CA ALA A 113 25.17 -21.77 -4.36
C ALA A 113 23.77 -22.28 -4.74
N CYS A 114 22.71 -21.50 -4.51
CA CYS A 114 21.35 -21.91 -4.85
C CYS A 114 21.13 -21.85 -6.38
N GLU A 115 20.71 -22.96 -6.98
CA GLU A 115 20.49 -23.07 -8.44
C GLU A 115 19.46 -22.06 -8.98
N THR A 116 18.53 -21.58 -8.13
CA THR A 116 17.54 -20.55 -8.48
C THR A 116 18.08 -19.13 -8.51
N HIS A 117 19.30 -18.87 -8.03
CA HIS A 117 19.98 -17.59 -8.27
C HIS A 117 20.49 -17.43 -9.72
N GLY A 118 20.50 -18.52 -10.51
CA GLY A 118 21.16 -18.57 -11.82
C GLY A 118 20.34 -18.12 -13.03
N SER A 119 19.08 -17.67 -12.88
CA SER A 119 18.22 -17.35 -14.04
C SER A 119 17.66 -15.94 -14.03
N HIS A 120 18.55 -14.94 -14.01
CA HIS A 120 18.29 -13.66 -14.65
C HIS A 120 19.26 -13.51 -15.83
N THR A 121 18.86 -14.00 -17.00
CA THR A 121 19.45 -13.55 -18.27
C THR A 121 18.33 -12.79 -19.00
N HIS A 122 18.61 -11.52 -19.31
CA HIS A 122 17.79 -10.61 -20.11
C HIS A 122 17.40 -11.21 -21.47
#